data_AF-A0AAD9QDU9-F1
#
_entry.id   AF-A0AAD9QDU9-F1
#
_cell.length_a   1.000
_cell.length_b   1.000
_cell.length_c   1.000
_cell.angle_alpha   90.00
_cell.angle_beta   90.00
_cell.angle_gamma   90.00
#
_symmetry.space_group_name_H-M   'P 1'
#
loop_
_entity.id
_entity.type
_entity.pdbx_description
1 polymer ?
#
loop_
_entity_poly.entity_id
_entity_poly.type
_entity_poly.pdbx_seq_one_letter_code
_entity_poly.pdbx_strand_id
1 'polypeptide(L)'
;MPSPEKKTFKALHLATNLEDLNKLVDPKSSVNGNANPQSLIKSADKVYLQARDHYLEGDEERAYVFYMRYFNLITFIKRSSKYKEKQVS
;
A
#
# COMPACT_ATOMS: atom_id res chain seq x y z
N MET A 1 -5.68 10.83 -32.21
CA MET A 1 -4.93 10.20 -31.11
C MET A 1 -4.85 11.20 -29.97
N PRO A 2 -5.34 10.91 -28.76
CA PRO A 2 -5.13 11.82 -27.65
C PRO A 2 -3.63 11.85 -27.32
N SER A 3 -3.06 13.07 -27.26
CA SER A 3 -1.67 13.34 -26.86
C SER A 3 -1.39 12.76 -25.47
N PRO A 4 -0.14 12.37 -25.16
CA PRO A 4 0.22 12.01 -23.80
C PRO A 4 0.03 13.24 -22.92
N GLU A 5 -1.05 13.25 -22.14
CA GLU A 5 -1.28 14.29 -21.14
C GLU A 5 -0.02 14.38 -20.27
N LYS A 6 0.60 15.56 -20.23
CA LYS A 6 1.71 15.82 -19.30
C LYS A 6 1.19 15.51 -17.91
N LYS A 7 1.67 14.41 -17.33
CA LYS A 7 1.35 14.03 -15.95
C LYS A 7 1.76 15.20 -15.04
N THR A 8 0.77 15.92 -14.51
CA THR A 8 1.00 17.03 -13.59
C THR A 8 1.29 16.46 -12.22
N PHE A 9 2.55 16.49 -11.80
CA PHE A 9 2.93 16.08 -10.45
C PHE A 9 2.49 17.14 -9.45
N LYS A 10 1.88 16.70 -8.34
CA LYS A 10 1.63 17.57 -7.19
C LYS A 10 2.97 17.95 -6.55
N ALA A 11 3.06 19.15 -6.01
CA ALA A 11 4.20 19.54 -5.21
C ALA A 11 4.29 18.65 -3.96
N LEU A 12 5.51 18.33 -3.52
CA LEU A 12 5.73 17.60 -2.27
C LEU A 12 5.14 18.41 -1.11
N HIS A 13 4.28 17.77 -0.31
CA HIS A 13 3.43 18.35 0.71
C HIS A 13 3.30 17.50 1.98
N LEU A 14 3.61 16.20 1.94
CA LEU A 14 3.45 15.30 3.08
C LEU A 14 4.68 15.25 3.98
N ALA A 15 5.88 15.25 3.42
CA ALA A 15 7.12 15.10 4.17
C ALA A 15 8.28 15.87 3.52
N THR A 16 9.34 16.09 4.28
CA THR A 16 10.58 16.71 3.77
C THR A 16 11.60 15.66 3.33
N ASN A 17 11.39 14.39 3.69
CA ASN A 17 12.29 13.27 3.41
C ASN A 17 11.54 11.93 3.45
N LEU A 18 12.19 10.88 2.92
CA LEU A 18 11.63 9.52 2.88
C LEU A 18 11.43 8.89 4.26
N GLU A 19 12.25 9.26 5.25
CA GLU A 19 12.12 8.70 6.60
C GLU A 19 10.81 9.14 7.26
N ASP A 20 10.47 10.42 7.13
CA ASP A 20 9.20 10.96 7.61
C ASP A 20 8.01 10.39 6.84
N LEU A 21 8.17 10.16 5.52
CA LEU A 21 7.17 9.49 4.71
C LEU A 21 6.95 8.03 5.15
N ASN A 22 8.02 7.32 5.53
CA ASN A 22 7.95 5.97 6.08
C ASN A 22 7.23 5.92 7.44
N LYS A 23 7.33 6.96 8.27
CA LYS A 23 6.56 7.07 9.52
C LYS A 23 5.04 7.12 9.26
N LEU A 24 4.62 7.63 8.10
CA LEU A 24 3.21 7.64 7.68
C LEU A 24 2.72 6.29 7.14
N VAL A 25 3.62 5.40 6.73
CA VAL A 25 3.26 4.06 6.22
C VAL A 25 2.56 3.24 7.29
N ASP A 26 3.03 3.29 8.54
CA ASP A 26 2.59 2.36 9.58
C ASP A 26 2.02 3.10 10.81
N PRO A 27 0.81 3.70 10.72
CA PRO A 27 0.24 4.49 11.81
C PRO A 27 -0.29 3.64 12.98
N LYS A 28 0.34 2.49 13.29
CA LYS A 28 -0.03 1.45 14.27
C LYS A 28 -0.91 0.35 13.66
N SER A 29 -0.25 -0.72 13.18
CA SER A 29 -0.55 -2.13 13.52
C SER A 29 -2.01 -2.52 13.80
N SER A 30 -2.95 -2.12 12.94
CA SER A 30 -4.35 -2.54 13.00
C SER A 30 -4.58 -3.92 12.38
N VAL A 31 -3.52 -4.52 11.82
CA VAL A 31 -3.52 -5.90 11.32
C VAL A 31 -3.38 -6.85 12.51
N ASN A 32 -4.52 -7.25 13.06
CA ASN A 32 -4.58 -8.25 14.13
C ASN A 32 -3.99 -9.59 13.61
N GLY A 33 -3.06 -10.18 14.37
CA GLY A 33 -2.40 -11.47 14.09
C GLY A 33 -3.35 -12.62 13.76
N ASN A 34 -4.60 -12.53 14.22
CA ASN A 34 -5.63 -13.54 14.02
C ASN A 34 -6.55 -13.28 12.82
N ALA A 35 -6.36 -12.20 12.06
CA ALA A 35 -7.21 -11.85 10.93
C ALA A 35 -7.17 -12.91 9.83
N ASN A 36 -8.33 -13.19 9.23
CA ASN A 36 -8.45 -14.13 8.12
C ASN A 36 -7.60 -13.64 6.92
N PRO A 37 -6.68 -14.47 6.38
CA PRO A 37 -5.86 -14.11 5.21
C PRO A 37 -6.67 -13.57 4.02
N GLN A 38 -7.88 -14.09 3.79
CA GLN A 38 -8.76 -13.62 2.71
C GLN A 38 -9.24 -12.18 2.92
N SER A 39 -9.53 -11.79 4.16
CA SER A 39 -9.90 -10.41 4.48
C SER A 39 -8.71 -9.46 4.32
N LEU A 40 -7.50 -9.92 4.66
CA LEU A 40 -6.27 -9.15 4.47
C LEU A 40 -5.93 -8.93 3.00
N ILE A 41 -6.15 -9.94 2.13
CA ILE A 41 -5.99 -9.80 0.67
C ILE A 41 -6.94 -8.74 0.14
N LYS A 42 -8.23 -8.78 0.52
CA LYS A 42 -9.20 -7.74 0.11
C LYS A 42 -8.81 -6.34 0.59
N SER A 43 -8.24 -6.23 1.79
CA SER A 43 -7.69 -4.96 2.27
C SER A 43 -6.47 -4.52 1.47
N ALA A 44 -5.57 -5.44 1.12
CA ALA A 44 -4.40 -5.16 0.28
C ALA A 44 -4.81 -4.64 -1.10
N ASP A 45 -5.82 -5.26 -1.74
CA ASP A 45 -6.34 -4.80 -3.03
C ASP A 45 -6.85 -3.36 -2.95
N LYS A 46 -7.60 -3.01 -1.89
CA LYS A 46 -8.07 -1.63 -1.69
C LYS A 46 -6.93 -0.64 -1.53
N VAL A 47 -5.92 -0.98 -0.73
CA VAL A 47 -4.74 -0.14 -0.52
C VAL A 47 -3.96 0.05 -1.83
N TYR A 48 -3.83 -1.01 -2.63
CA TYR A 48 -3.19 -0.94 -3.95
C TYR A 48 -3.95 -0.02 -4.91
N LEU A 49 -5.28 -0.13 -4.96
CA LEU A 49 -6.11 0.75 -5.79
C LEU A 49 -5.95 2.22 -5.37
N GLN A 50 -5.96 2.51 -4.07
CA GLN A 50 -5.71 3.87 -3.56
C GLN A 50 -4.32 4.40 -3.93
N ALA A 51 -3.29 3.55 -3.86
CA ALA A 51 -1.93 3.92 -4.28
C ALA A 51 -1.91 4.30 -5.77
N ARG A 52 -2.60 3.52 -6.60
CA ARG A 52 -2.71 3.76 -8.04
C ARG A 52 -3.47 5.05 -8.35
N ASP A 53 -4.57 5.31 -7.65
CA ASP A 53 -5.35 6.52 -7.85
C ASP A 53 -4.53 7.77 -7.51
N HIS A 54 -3.80 7.77 -6.39
CA HIS A 54 -2.86 8.85 -6.06
C HIS A 54 -1.72 8.99 -7.08
N TYR A 55 -1.21 7.88 -7.60
CA TYR A 55 -0.22 7.91 -8.67
C TYR A 55 -0.76 8.55 -9.95
N LEU A 56 -2.02 8.30 -10.32
CA LEU A 56 -2.67 8.89 -11.48
C LEU A 56 -2.97 10.38 -11.27
N GLU A 57 -3.32 10.78 -10.06
CA GLU A 57 -3.48 12.19 -9.66
C GLU A 57 -2.15 12.97 -9.59
N GLY A 58 -1.00 12.29 -9.75
CA GLY A 58 0.32 12.90 -9.61
C GLY A 58 0.76 13.16 -8.16
N ASP A 59 0.08 12.59 -7.17
CA ASP A 59 0.41 12.66 -5.75
C ASP A 59 1.40 11.56 -5.36
N GLU A 60 2.67 11.76 -5.71
CA GLU A 60 3.70 10.72 -5.58
C GLU A 60 3.98 10.32 -4.13
N GLU A 61 3.92 11.27 -3.19
CA GLU A 61 4.12 10.98 -1.76
C GLU A 61 3.01 10.10 -1.20
N ARG A 62 1.74 10.40 -1.52
CA ARG A 62 0.62 9.54 -1.09
C ARG A 62 0.71 8.19 -1.79
N ALA A 63 0.99 8.17 -3.09
CA ALA A 63 1.16 6.92 -3.82
C ALA A 63 2.23 6.04 -3.15
N TYR A 64 3.40 6.60 -2.81
CA TYR A 64 4.46 5.91 -2.09
C TYR A 64 3.97 5.34 -0.75
N VAL A 65 3.33 6.16 0.10
CA VAL A 65 2.84 5.71 1.41
C VAL A 65 1.89 4.51 1.29
N PHE A 66 0.96 4.57 0.34
CA PHE A 66 0.01 3.47 0.12
C PHE A 66 0.67 2.24 -0.51
N TYR A 67 1.63 2.39 -1.42
CA TYR A 67 2.39 1.25 -1.95
C TYR A 67 3.19 0.54 -0.86
N MET A 68 3.84 1.29 0.03
CA MET A 68 4.58 0.71 1.15
C MET A 68 3.63 -0.01 2.14
N ARG A 69 2.43 0.53 2.38
CA ARG A 69 1.38 -0.15 3.17
C ARG A 69 0.96 -1.46 2.53
N TYR A 70 0.73 -1.46 1.22
CA TYR A 70 0.41 -2.67 0.47
C TYR A 70 1.52 -3.72 0.59
N PHE A 71 2.78 -3.31 0.44
CA PHE A 71 3.93 -4.19 0.58
C PHE A 71 4.02 -4.82 1.99
N ASN A 72 3.79 -4.03 3.04
CA ASN A 72 3.77 -4.52 4.42
C ASN A 72 2.64 -5.54 4.63
N LEU A 73 1.43 -5.27 4.10
CA LEU A 73 0.29 -6.19 4.16
C LEU A 73 0.58 -7.53 3.46
N ILE A 74 1.12 -7.50 2.24
CA ILE A 74 1.47 -8.71 1.50
C ILE A 74 2.57 -9.49 2.22
N THR A 75 3.59 -8.80 2.73
CA THR A 75 4.67 -9.43 3.51
C THR A 75 4.12 -10.10 4.77
N PHE A 76 3.18 -9.45 5.45
CA PHE A 76 2.51 -10.01 6.62
C PHE A 76 1.67 -11.26 6.26
N ILE A 77 0.84 -11.18 5.21
CA ILE A 77 0.01 -12.31 4.75
C ILE A 77 0.88 -13.53 4.42
N LYS A 78 1.98 -13.32 3.67
CA LYS A 78 2.93 -14.38 3.29
C LYS A 78 3.64 -15.00 4.50
N ARG A 79 3.82 -14.25 5.58
CA ARG A 79 4.44 -14.73 6.83
C ARG A 79 3.47 -15.47 7.75
N SER A 80 2.15 -15.19 7.66
CA SER A 80 1.14 -15.85 8.49
C SER A 80 1.11 -17.36 8.26
N SER A 81 1.21 -18.14 9.34
CA SER A 81 1.19 -19.62 9.32
C SER A 81 -0.04 -20.20 8.64
N LYS A 82 -1.20 -19.53 8.73
CA LYS A 82 -2.45 -19.93 8.06
C LYS A 82 -2.37 -19.92 6.52
N TYR A 83 -1.49 -19.11 5.93
CA TYR A 83 -1.25 -19.14 4.49
C TYR A 83 -0.37 -20.33 4.09
N LYS A 84 0.59 -20.71 4.95
CA LYS A 84 1.46 -21.89 4.72
C LYS A 84 0.69 -23.19 4.84
N GLU A 85 -0.25 -23.32 5.80
CA GLU A 85 -1.06 -24.54 5.94
C GLU A 85 -2.00 -24.79 4.75
N LYS A 86 -2.55 -23.74 4.12
CA LYS A 86 -3.43 -23.88 2.94
C LYS A 86 -2.73 -24.27 1.63
N GLN A 87 -1.39 -24.26 1.57
CA GLN A 87 -0.64 -24.68 0.38
C GLN A 87 -0.27 -26.18 0.39
N VAL A 88 -0.55 -26.89 1.49
CA VAL A 88 -0.13 -28.29 1.70
C VAL A 88 -1.33 -29.24 1.89
N SER A 89 -2.49 -28.95 1.31
CA SER A 89 -3.64 -29.86 1.29
C SER A 89 -4.27 -29.95 -0.08
#